data_AF-A0A2E4WP74-F1
#
_entry.id   AF-A0A2E4WP74-F1
#
_cell.length_a   1.000
_cell.length_b   1.000
_cell.length_c   1.000
_cell.angle_alpha   90.00
_cell.angle_beta   90.00
_cell.angle_gamma   90.00
#
_symmetry.space_group_name_H-M   'P 1'
#
loop_
_entity.id
_entity.type
_entity.pdbx_description
1 polymer ?
#
loop_
_entity_poly.entity_id
_entity_poly.type
_entity_poly.pdbx_seq_one_letter_code
_entity_poly.pdbx_strand_id
1 'polypeptide(L)' 'MNSLYPLWIEKLVFIALISLGVFFGIILKSHLDGPMLIFSWICGIPLIVLVMTEGLGRAIQSALSK' A
#
# COMPACT_ATOMS: atom_id res chain seq x y z
N MET A 1 -6.00 -29.97 -7.81
CA MET A 1 -4.93 -29.02 -7.46
C MET A 1 -5.62 -27.71 -7.12
N ASN A 2 -5.75 -27.43 -5.81
CA ASN A 2 -6.41 -26.23 -5.31
C ASN A 2 -5.81 -25.00 -5.98
N SER A 3 -6.66 -24.13 -6.51
CA SER A 3 -6.26 -22.84 -7.05
C SER A 3 -5.61 -22.04 -5.92
N LEU A 4 -4.29 -22.20 -5.75
CA LEU A 4 -3.49 -21.41 -4.84
C LEU A 4 -3.61 -19.98 -5.34
N TYR A 5 -4.36 -19.16 -4.61
CA TYR A 5 -4.41 -17.73 -4.86
C TYR A 5 -2.97 -17.21 -5.03
N PRO A 6 -2.61 -16.67 -6.22
CA PRO A 6 -1.22 -16.40 -6.54
C PRO A 6 -0.74 -15.19 -5.74
N LEU A 7 -0.03 -15.47 -4.64
CA LEU A 7 0.56 -14.51 -3.70
C LEU A 7 1.38 -13.38 -4.37
N TRP A 8 1.87 -13.64 -5.59
CA TRP A 8 2.63 -12.69 -6.38
C TRP A 8 1.78 -11.52 -6.91
N ILE A 9 0.47 -11.74 -7.16
CA ILE A 9 -0.46 -10.69 -7.60
C ILE A 9 -0.64 -9.64 -6.49
N GLU A 10 -0.82 -10.06 -5.24
CA GLU A 10 -0.86 -9.12 -4.10
C GLU A 10 0.41 -8.29 -3.98
N LYS A 11 1.56 -8.92 -4.23
CA LYS A 11 2.86 -8.24 -4.15
C LYS A 11 3.01 -7.18 -5.25
N LEU A 12 2.51 -7.44 -6.46
CA LEU A 12 2.46 -6.45 -7.53
C LEU A 12 1.51 -5.29 -7.21
N VAL A 13 0.33 -5.59 -6.68
CA VAL A 13 -0.65 -4.58 -6.26
C VAL A 13 -0.07 -3.69 -5.16
N PHE A 14 0.65 -4.29 -4.21
CA PHE A 14 1.34 -3.56 -3.15
C PHE A 14 2.41 -2.60 -3.71
N ILE A 15 3.30 -3.09 -4.58
CA ILE A 15 4.34 -2.26 -5.20
C ILE A 15 3.72 -1.11 -6.02
N ALA A 16 2.64 -1.39 -6.76
CA ALA A 16 1.92 -0.38 -7.52
C ALA A 16 1.34 0.71 -6.59
N LEU A 17 0.67 0.33 -5.52
CA LEU A 17 0.09 1.28 -4.55
C LEU A 17 1.17 2.13 -3.84
N ILE A 18 2.30 1.54 -3.49
CA ILE A 18 3.44 2.28 -2.92
C ILE A 18 3.99 3.28 -3.93
N SER A 19 4.26 2.84 -5.16
CA SER A 19 4.79 3.72 -6.22
C SER A 19 3.84 4.88 -6.52
N LEU A 20 2.52 4.63 -6.49
CA LEU A 20 1.48 5.63 -6.68
C LEU A 20 1.43 6.62 -5.51
N GLY A 21 1.50 6.12 -4.27
CA GLY A 21 1.57 6.97 -3.07
C GLY A 21 2.80 7.89 -3.07
N VAL A 22 3.97 7.38 -3.50
CA VAL A 22 5.19 8.19 -3.67
C VAL A 22 5.02 9.22 -4.79
N PHE A 23 4.45 8.82 -5.93
CA PHE A 23 4.20 9.73 -7.06
C PHE A 23 3.27 10.88 -6.68
N PHE A 24 2.14 10.58 -6.03
CA PHE A 24 1.23 11.59 -5.51
C PHE A 24 1.91 12.47 -4.47
N GLY A 25 2.72 11.91 -3.57
CA GLY A 25 3.49 12.69 -2.60
C GLY A 25 4.46 13.68 -3.26
N ILE A 26 5.10 13.30 -4.37
CA ILE A 26 6.00 14.19 -5.14
C ILE A 26 5.23 15.33 -5.81
N ILE A 27 4.08 15.02 -6.44
CA ILE A 27 3.24 16.05 -7.10
C ILE A 27 2.66 17.02 -6.07
N LEU A 28 2.14 16.49 -4.96
CA LEU A 28 1.46 17.29 -3.97
C LEU A 28 2.44 18.10 -3.11
N LYS A 29 3.73 17.78 -3.13
CA LYS A 29 4.80 18.48 -2.39
C LYS A 29 4.74 20.01 -2.53
N SER A 30 4.42 20.52 -3.72
CA SER A 30 4.32 21.97 -3.99
C SER A 30 3.05 22.63 -3.45
N HIS A 31 2.10 21.84 -2.95
CA HIS A 31 0.82 22.26 -2.37
C HIS A 31 0.73 21.95 -0.87
N LEU A 32 1.75 21.32 -0.30
CA LEU A 32 1.84 20.98 1.12
C LEU A 32 2.80 21.97 1.80
N ASP A 33 2.27 22.89 2.61
CA ASP A 33 3.08 23.78 3.45
C ASP A 33 2.95 23.41 4.94
N GLY A 34 4.03 23.61 5.70
CA GLY A 34 4.04 23.47 7.16
C GLY A 34 3.91 22.01 7.65
N PRO A 35 3.08 21.72 8.68
CA PRO A 35 3.04 20.40 9.34
C PRO A 35 2.66 19.26 8.40
N MET A 36 1.90 19.55 7.34
CA MET A 36 1.50 18.57 6.33
C MET A 36 2.70 18.07 5.51
N LEU A 37 3.73 18.92 5.30
CA LEU A 37 5.01 18.54 4.69
C LEU A 37 5.84 17.62 5.61
N ILE A 38 5.69 17.74 6.94
CA ILE A 38 6.37 16.88 7.91
C ILE A 38 5.70 15.50 7.96
N PHE A 39 4.36 15.45 7.87
CA PHE A 39 3.63 14.19 7.76
C PHE A 39 3.89 13.43 6.45
N SER A 40 4.25 14.12 5.36
CA SER A 40 4.67 13.46 4.11
C SER A 40 6.10 12.92 4.16
N TRP A 41 6.94 13.43 5.06
CA TRP A 41 8.31 12.93 5.31
C TRP A 41 8.34 11.67 6.17
N ILE A 42 7.47 11.60 7.17
CA ILE A 42 7.17 10.33 7.81
C ILE A 42 6.57 9.49 6.71
N CYS A 43 7.16 8.34 6.37
CA CYS A 43 6.66 7.42 5.34
C CYS A 43 5.29 6.80 5.70
N GLY A 44 4.42 7.51 6.41
CA GLY A 44 3.13 7.08 6.91
C GLY A 44 2.21 6.65 5.78
N ILE A 45 2.21 7.32 4.63
CA ILE A 45 1.43 6.88 3.46
C ILE A 45 1.91 5.50 2.98
N PRO A 46 3.20 5.28 2.66
CA PRO A 46 3.72 3.95 2.36
C PRO A 46 3.43 2.90 3.45
N LEU A 47 3.55 3.26 4.73
CA LEU A 47 3.39 2.34 5.85
C LEU A 47 1.92 1.94 6.07
N ILE A 48 0.99 2.89 5.90
CA ILE A 48 -0.46 2.63 5.90
C ILE A 48 -0.84 1.73 4.73
N VAL A 49 -0.32 2.01 3.53
CA VAL A 49 -0.55 1.16 2.35
C VAL A 49 -0.05 -0.26 2.59
N LEU A 50 1.10 -0.42 3.24
CA LEU A 50 1.68 -1.72 3.62
C LEU A 50 0.79 -2.48 4.59
N VAL A 51 0.37 -1.85 5.69
CA VAL A 51 -0.52 -2.48 6.67
C VAL A 51 -1.87 -2.85 6.04
N MET A 52 -2.45 -1.98 5.20
CA MET A 52 -3.72 -2.26 4.55
C MET A 52 -3.62 -3.42 3.57
N THR A 53 -2.60 -3.45 2.72
CA THR A 53 -2.45 -4.51 1.71
C THR A 53 -2.10 -5.86 2.32
N GLU A 54 -1.20 -5.93 3.31
CA GLU A 54 -0.93 -7.17 4.05
C GLU A 54 -2.16 -7.65 4.83
N GLY A 55 -2.89 -6.71 5.46
CA GLY A 55 -4.11 -7.02 6.21
C GLY A 55 -5.21 -7.58 5.31
N LEU A 56 -5.43 -6.95 4.15
CA LEU A 56 -6.40 -7.42 3.16
C LEU A 56 -6.01 -8.78 2.60
N GLY A 57 -4.72 -9.00 2.32
CA GLY A 57 -4.18 -10.26 1.87
C GLY A 57 -4.42 -11.43 2.81
N ARG A 58 -4.08 -11.23 4.08
CA ARG A 58 -4.36 -12.22 5.13
C ARG A 58 -5.85 -12.48 5.30
N ALA A 59 -6.69 -11.45 5.20
CA ALA A 59 -8.14 -11.60 5.29
C ALA A 59 -8.72 -12.41 4.12
N ILE A 60 -8.28 -12.11 2.88
CA ILE A 60 -8.69 -12.83 1.67
C ILE A 60 -8.22 -14.29 1.72
N GLN A 61 -6.97 -14.54 2.10
CA GLN A 61 -6.44 -15.90 2.28
C GLN A 61 -7.20 -16.66 3.37
N SER A 62 -7.53 -16.01 4.49
CA SER A 62 -8.32 -16.63 5.55
C SER A 62 -9.75 -16.95 5.09
N ALA A 63 -10.33 -16.17 4.18
CA ALA A 63 -11.69 -16.39 3.68
C ALA A 63 -11.75 -17.47 2.58
N LEU A 64 -10.74 -17.55 1.71
CA LEU A 64 -10.66 -18.48 0.58
C LEU A 64 -9.96 -19.81 0.91
N SER A 65 -9.31 -19.94 2.06
CA SER A 65 -8.67 -21.19 2.51
C SER A 65 -9.65 -22.21 3.13
N LYS A 66 -10.95 -22.11 2.84
CA LYS A 66 -11.95 -23.13 3.20
C LYS A 66 -12.29 -24.01 2.00
#